data_AF-A0A2G6BD49-F1
#
_entry.id   AF-A0A2G6BD49-F1
#
_cell.length_a   1.000
_cell.length_b   1.000
_cell.length_c   1.000
_cell.angle_alpha   90.00
_cell.angle_beta   90.00
_cell.angle_gamma   90.00
#
_symmetry.space_group_name_H-M   'P 1'
#
loop_
_entity.id
_entity.type
_entity.pdbx_description
1 polymer ?
#
loop_
_entity_poly.entity_id
_entity_poly.type
_entity_poly.pdbx_seq_one_letter_code
_entity_poly.pdbx_strand_id
1 'polypeptide(L)' 'MDKRITQEDFQKVIDLKVSQWMKHAEFNRFTRPSTLFSTTNFENYMNELAIVQKPKKRLIVLPELDFNKGDEHV' A
#
# COMPACT_ATOMS: atom_id res chain seq x y z
N MET A 1 13.33 19.25 4.13
CA MET A 1 13.67 19.19 2.70
C MET A 1 12.34 19.11 1.95
N ASP A 2 12.03 20.08 1.11
CA ASP A 2 10.86 19.97 0.24
C ASP A 2 11.08 18.82 -0.75
N LYS A 3 10.21 17.82 -0.69
CA LYS A 3 10.21 16.70 -1.64
C LYS A 3 9.86 17.27 -3.01
N ARG A 4 10.77 17.14 -3.98
CA ARG A 4 10.47 17.48 -5.37
C ARG A 4 9.47 16.49 -5.94
N ILE A 5 8.34 17.00 -6.44
CA ILE A 5 7.32 16.23 -7.14
C ILE A 5 7.69 16.18 -8.62
N THR A 6 7.68 14.98 -9.20
CA THR A 6 7.99 14.73 -10.62
C THR A 6 6.74 14.35 -11.40
N GLN A 7 6.79 14.43 -12.73
CA GLN A 7 5.70 13.96 -13.61
C GLN A 7 5.36 12.48 -13.36
N GLU A 8 6.36 11.67 -13.09
CA GLU A 8 6.20 10.23 -12.80
C GLU A 8 5.37 9.99 -11.54
N ASP A 9 5.48 10.87 -10.54
CA ASP A 9 4.66 10.78 -9.33
C ASP A 9 3.17 10.95 -9.64
N PHE A 10 2.83 11.87 -10.54
CA PHE A 10 1.45 12.05 -11.02
C PHE A 10 0.94 10.81 -11.77
N GLN A 11 1.75 10.27 -12.68
CA GLN A 11 1.41 9.05 -13.42
C GLN A 11 1.09 7.90 -12.46
N LYS A 12 1.96 7.66 -11.46
CA LYS A 12 1.79 6.60 -10.46
C LYS A 12 0.52 6.77 -9.62
N VAL A 13 0.17 8.00 -9.23
CA VAL A 13 -1.07 8.27 -8.48
C VAL A 13 -2.31 8.00 -9.32
N ILE A 14 -2.29 8.41 -10.60
CA ILE A 14 -3.38 8.13 -11.54
C ILE A 14 -3.54 6.62 -11.69
N ASP A 15 -2.47 5.90 -12.01
CA ASP A 15 -2.51 4.46 -12.22
C ASP A 15 -3.02 3.73 -10.96
N LEU A 16 -2.54 4.11 -9.77
CA LEU A 16 -3.00 3.56 -8.50
C LEU A 16 -4.51 3.77 -8.33
N LYS A 17 -5.00 5.01 -8.41
CA LYS A 17 -6.40 5.30 -8.09
C LYS A 17 -7.37 4.85 -9.14
N VAL A 18 -7.00 4.92 -10.42
CA VAL A 18 -7.79 4.32 -11.50
C VAL A 18 -7.88 2.81 -11.29
N SER A 19 -6.78 2.11 -11.01
CA SER A 19 -6.83 0.66 -10.78
C SER A 19 -7.73 0.26 -9.59
N GLN A 20 -7.73 1.07 -8.53
CA GLN A 20 -8.55 0.84 -7.33
C GLN A 20 -10.02 1.19 -7.52
N TRP A 21 -10.34 2.25 -8.26
CA TRP A 21 -11.70 2.81 -8.29
C TRP A 21 -12.46 2.53 -9.59
N MET A 22 -11.79 2.18 -10.69
CA MET A 22 -12.44 1.98 -11.99
C MET A 22 -13.53 0.91 -11.95
N LYS A 23 -13.37 -0.13 -11.12
CA LYS A 23 -14.33 -1.23 -10.96
C LYS A 23 -15.48 -0.91 -9.99
N HIS A 24 -15.40 0.20 -9.27
CA HIS A 24 -16.35 0.56 -8.22
C HIS A 24 -17.09 1.85 -8.60
N ALA A 25 -18.35 1.70 -9.02
CA ALA A 25 -19.17 2.80 -9.53
C ALA A 25 -19.30 3.97 -8.54
N GLU A 26 -19.28 3.70 -7.24
CA GLU A 26 -19.34 4.70 -6.17
C GLU A 26 -18.08 5.60 -6.11
N PHE A 27 -16.93 5.08 -6.57
CA PHE A 27 -15.64 5.76 -6.46
C PHE A 27 -15.19 6.43 -7.76
N ASN A 28 -15.79 6.10 -8.90
CA ASN A 28 -15.42 6.65 -10.21
C ASN A 28 -15.41 8.20 -10.22
N ARG A 29 -16.36 8.85 -9.53
CA ARG A 29 -16.44 10.33 -9.41
C ARG A 29 -15.23 10.99 -8.73
N PHE A 30 -14.45 10.25 -7.97
CA PHE A 30 -13.28 10.76 -7.24
C PHE A 30 -11.98 10.67 -8.06
N THR A 31 -12.00 10.11 -9.27
CA THR A 31 -10.86 10.10 -10.20
C THR A 31 -10.58 11.47 -10.85
N ARG A 32 -11.33 12.51 -10.48
CA ARG A 32 -11.18 13.86 -11.04
C ARG A 32 -9.84 14.50 -10.63
N PRO A 33 -9.22 15.33 -11.49
CA PRO A 33 -7.98 16.03 -11.17
C PRO A 33 -8.04 16.82 -9.85
N SER A 34 -9.16 17.49 -9.58
CA SER A 34 -9.37 18.25 -8.34
C SER A 34 -9.27 17.40 -7.07
N THR A 35 -9.65 16.12 -7.17
CA THR A 35 -9.59 15.18 -6.05
C THR A 35 -8.24 14.51 -5.98
N LEU A 36 -7.68 14.06 -7.11
CA LEU A 36 -6.39 13.38 -7.16
C LEU A 36 -5.21 14.28 -6.81
N PHE A 37 -5.28 15.55 -7.20
CA PHE A 37 -4.17 16.50 -7.10
C PHE A 37 -4.44 17.64 -6.10
N SER A 38 -5.38 17.46 -5.17
CA SER A 38 -5.36 18.28 -3.96
C SER A 38 -4.12 17.93 -3.15
N THR A 39 -3.49 18.92 -2.52
CA THR A 39 -2.22 18.74 -1.80
C THR A 39 -2.28 17.56 -0.82
N THR A 40 -3.33 17.51 0.01
CA THR A 40 -3.51 16.47 1.02
C THR A 40 -3.74 15.09 0.42
N ASN A 41 -4.59 14.97 -0.62
CA ASN A 41 -4.87 13.67 -1.23
C ASN A 41 -3.65 13.13 -1.97
N PHE A 42 -2.95 13.99 -2.70
CA PHE A 42 -1.75 13.60 -3.44
C PHE A 42 -0.66 13.05 -2.52
N GLU A 43 -0.38 13.73 -1.41
CA GLU A 43 0.55 13.25 -0.39
C GLU A 43 0.13 11.89 0.19
N ASN A 44 -1.15 11.71 0.48
CA ASN A 44 -1.69 10.44 0.98
C ASN A 44 -1.51 9.30 -0.05
N TYR A 45 -1.79 9.56 -1.32
CA TYR A 45 -1.67 8.54 -2.38
C TYR A 45 -0.20 8.20 -2.68
N MET A 46 0.69 9.17 -2.58
CA MET A 46 2.14 8.95 -2.59
C MET A 46 2.60 8.03 -1.46
N ASN A 47 2.09 8.23 -0.23
CA ASN A 47 2.41 7.38 0.90
C ASN A 47 1.86 5.96 0.74
N GLU A 48 0.66 5.82 0.17
CA GLU A 48 0.06 4.52 -0.15
C GLU A 48 0.91 3.72 -1.15
N LEU A 49 1.41 4.37 -2.21
CA LEU A 49 2.35 3.75 -3.15
C LEU A 49 3.62 3.22 -2.48
N ALA A 50 4.11 3.90 -1.44
CA ALA A 50 5.26 3.44 -0.68
C ALA A 50 4.96 2.21 0.20
N ILE A 51 3.69 2.02 0.61
CA ILE A 51 3.24 0.85 1.38
C ILE A 51 3.05 -0.36 0.45
N VAL A 52 2.45 -0.18 -0.72
CA VAL A 52 2.20 -1.26 -1.71
C VAL A 52 3.51 -1.89 -2.18
N GLN A 53 4.60 -1.11 -2.27
CA GLN A 53 5.90 -1.59 -2.74
C GLN A 53 6.72 -2.37 -1.70
N LYS A 54 6.33 -2.38 -0.42
CA LYS A 54 7.02 -3.24 0.56
C LYS A 54 6.56 -4.68 0.34
N PRO A 55 7.42 -5.60 -0.13
CA PRO A 55 7.06 -7.01 -0.09
C PRO A 55 6.76 -7.35 1.37
N LYS A 56 5.58 -7.91 1.63
CA LYS A 56 5.26 -8.50 2.94
C LYS A 56 6.36 -9.51 3.22
N LYS A 57 7.33 -9.17 4.09
CA LYS A 57 8.18 -10.18 4.72
C LYS A 57 7.20 -11.12 5.39
N ARG A 58 6.99 -12.30 4.79
CA ARG A 58 6.25 -13.38 5.47
C ARG A 58 7.01 -13.57 6.77
N LEU A 59 6.40 -13.17 7.88
CA LEU A 59 6.88 -13.58 9.19
C LEU A 59 6.79 -15.11 9.15
N ILE A 60 7.94 -15.77 9.01
CA ILE A 60 8.03 -17.18 9.34
C ILE A 60 7.70 -17.18 10.82
N VAL A 61 6.49 -17.61 11.19
CA VAL A 61 6.20 -17.94 12.58
C VAL A 61 7.16 -19.07 12.87
N LEU A 62 8.24 -18.75 13.60
CA LEU A 62 9.17 -19.76 14.09
C LEU A 62 8.30 -20.70 14.94
N PRO A 63 8.27 -22.03 14.68
CA PRO A 63 7.56 -22.94 15.56
C PRO A 63 8.07 -22.69 16.97
N GLU A 64 7.16 -22.39 17.89
CA GLU A 64 7.51 -22.22 19.29
C GLU A 64 8.10 -23.56 19.76
N LEU A 65 9.41 -23.56 19.96
CA LEU A 65 10.15 -24.75 20.35
C LEU A 65 9.89 -24.92 21.85
N ASP A 66 8.83 -25.66 22.18
CA ASP A 66 8.46 -25.94 23.57
C ASP A 66 9.38 -27.03 24.13
N PHE A 67 10.49 -26.59 24.73
CA PHE A 67 11.45 -27.48 25.40
C PHE A 67 10.90 -28.15 26.67
N ASN A 68 9.70 -27.77 27.14
CA ASN A 68 9.07 -28.43 28.29
C ASN A 68 8.26 -29.66 27.88
N LYS A 69 7.97 -29.82 26.59
CA LYS A 69 7.37 -31.04 26.06
C LYS A 69 8.49 -32.04 25.79
N GLY A 70 8.81 -32.84 26.80
CA GLY A 70 9.67 -34.01 26.61
C GLY A 70 9.10 -34.89 25.50
N ASP A 71 9.96 -35.47 24.68
CA ASP A 71 9.55 -36.46 23.70
C ASP A 71 9.02 -37.68 24.44
N GLU A 72 7.70 -37.77 24.57
CA GLU A 72 6.99 -38.95 25.05
C GLU A 72 7.02 -40.02 23.96
N HIS A 73 8.20 -40.58 23.70
CA HIS A 73 8.35 -41.81 22.93
C HIS A 73 8.95 -42.89 23.83
N VAL A 74 8.07 -43.87 24.11
CA VAL A 74 8.23 -45.18 24.78
C VAL A 74 7.78 -45.21 26.24
#